data_AF-T0Z8E6-F1
#
_entry.id   AF-T0Z8E6-F1
#
_cell.length_a   1.000
_cell.length_b   1.000
_cell.length_c   1.000
_cell.angle_alpha   90.00
_cell.angle_beta   90.00
_cell.angle_gamma   90.00
#
_symmetry.space_group_name_H-M   'P 1'
#
loop_
_entity.id
_entity.type
_entity.pdbx_description
1 polymer ?
#
loop_
_entity_poly.entity_id
_entity_poly.type
_entity_poly.pdbx_seq_one_letter_code
_entity_poly.pdbx_strand_id
1 'polypeptide(L)'
;GFRGLYAKRNQPMDPNAPELGRRTNGLVLQGGRLVGTRMNFAQRFVHTFGSVNVFDHVNECELSHHIAHQHVFSGINMTQPDIREAKFIIYWGTQPGDANFPMQTQGKFVAEARAKPDGLKYVVVDPKLSRGGVIGDRASWLPIKPSTDGALALAMIRWIIDNNRHNATYLSYPTQAAAEVAGELSHTDATHLVIVDPKHAQARRFLTADIAGLGKPKVQGDDDRVVIDAVTGKPAQAATVKAAQIDFAGEVNGIAVKTAFRLIKEAAGEHTLEQYAAICGIESTRIVEVAREFTSHGRRAVSTMYRGVVKHPNGYYNGVAVLLLNLLVGNMNWTGGLTAGGGGYAVTKGLYDLQSVPEAEGLAKGVIINREQFHYEDTSEYKAKVAAGQNPYPPKRPWFPLSFAMYTETLPSAVQRYPYGVDILMWHKATPIYSVPSQGNPEFIEAIKNPKNIPLLIASDIVVGDTSMYADYILPDVSFLESHCHIDTYPTTLTKGTGVRWPVISLTPKTADGRHFCMEEFLIDVAKRIGMPGYGEKGIPDASGKFWPFNQREDYYVKATANLAFAKGVGHDEVPEASAQEIAISDLADVRNE
;
A
#
# COMPACT_ATOMS: atom_id res chain seq x y z
N GLY A 1 28.14 5.44 18.15
CA GLY A 1 27.45 4.81 17.01
C GLY A 1 27.72 5.50 15.70
N PHE A 2 26.90 6.49 15.32
CA PHE A 2 26.80 7.05 13.96
C PHE A 2 28.13 7.40 13.27
N ARG A 3 29.01 8.19 13.92
CA ARG A 3 30.32 8.57 13.34
C ARG A 3 31.15 7.36 12.91
N GLY A 4 31.20 6.33 13.75
CA GLY A 4 31.98 5.12 13.48
C GLY A 4 31.42 4.27 12.35
N LEU A 5 30.08 4.18 12.25
CA LEU A 5 29.42 3.45 11.18
C LEU A 5 29.52 4.22 9.84
N TYR A 6 29.28 5.53 9.85
CA TYR A 6 29.39 6.38 8.65
C TYR A 6 30.81 6.48 8.11
N ALA A 7 31.84 6.41 8.97
CA ALA A 7 33.23 6.31 8.53
C ALA A 7 33.48 5.08 7.64
N LYS A 8 32.65 4.04 7.75
CA LYS A 8 32.71 2.80 6.95
C LYS A 8 31.75 2.79 5.75
N ARG A 9 31.14 3.92 5.38
CA ARG A 9 30.15 4.02 4.28
C ARG A 9 30.60 3.52 2.91
N ASN A 10 31.90 3.42 2.65
CA ASN A 10 32.45 2.88 1.41
C ASN A 10 32.93 1.43 1.53
N GLN A 11 32.85 0.83 2.72
CA GLN A 11 33.23 -0.56 2.96
C GLN A 11 32.04 -1.48 2.64
N PRO A 12 32.26 -2.62 1.96
CA PRO A 12 31.21 -3.60 1.72
C PRO A 12 30.67 -4.17 3.03
N MET A 13 29.39 -4.57 3.04
CA MET A 13 28.77 -5.29 4.16
C MET A 13 29.51 -6.61 4.42
N ASP A 14 29.74 -7.36 3.33
CA ASP A 14 30.56 -8.57 3.24
C ASP A 14 31.27 -8.55 1.86
N PRO A 15 32.61 -8.61 1.79
CA PRO A 15 33.33 -8.70 0.52
C PRO A 15 32.96 -9.89 -0.37
N ASN A 16 32.48 -10.99 0.21
CA ASN A 16 32.09 -12.20 -0.52
C ASN A 16 30.61 -12.20 -0.95
N ALA A 17 29.83 -11.22 -0.50
CA ALA A 17 28.42 -11.08 -0.83
C ALA A 17 28.11 -9.60 -1.17
N PRO A 18 28.56 -9.11 -2.34
CA PRO A 18 28.42 -7.71 -2.73
C PRO A 18 26.96 -7.24 -2.83
N GLU A 19 26.02 -8.15 -3.03
CA GLU A 19 24.58 -7.87 -3.02
C GLU A 19 24.09 -7.33 -1.67
N LEU A 20 24.78 -7.60 -0.57
CA LEU A 20 24.42 -7.10 0.77
C LEU A 20 24.69 -5.60 0.96
N GLY A 21 25.35 -4.97 -0.01
CA GLY A 21 25.60 -3.52 0.00
C GLY A 21 26.76 -3.10 0.88
N ARG A 22 26.62 -1.96 1.58
CA ARG A 22 27.70 -1.34 2.37
C ARG A 22 27.49 -1.55 3.87
N ARG A 23 28.55 -1.37 4.67
CA ARG A 23 28.47 -1.44 6.14
C ARG A 23 27.37 -0.56 6.73
N THR A 24 27.05 0.57 6.10
CA THR A 24 26.01 1.51 6.52
C THR A 24 24.60 0.91 6.52
N ASN A 25 24.34 -0.20 5.80
CA ASN A 25 23.10 -0.96 5.96
C ASN A 25 22.89 -1.49 7.39
N GLY A 26 23.92 -1.47 8.25
CA GLY A 26 23.79 -1.70 9.68
C GLY A 26 22.97 -0.62 10.44
N LEU A 27 22.62 0.51 9.81
CA LEU A 27 21.64 1.46 10.35
C LEU A 27 20.24 1.04 9.93
N VAL A 28 19.35 0.81 10.89
CA VAL A 28 17.93 0.51 10.68
C VAL A 28 17.08 1.57 11.38
N LEU A 29 16.17 2.21 10.65
CA LEU A 29 15.10 3.04 11.23
C LEU A 29 13.77 2.31 11.05
N GLN A 30 13.21 1.83 12.15
CA GLN A 30 11.94 1.12 12.16
C GLN A 30 10.86 2.02 12.78
N GLY A 31 9.99 2.54 11.93
CA GLY A 31 8.89 3.43 12.32
C GLY A 31 7.58 2.69 12.57
N GLY A 32 6.86 3.06 13.62
CA GLY A 32 5.44 2.76 13.75
C GLY A 32 4.66 3.78 12.92
N ARG A 33 4.11 4.83 13.55
CA ARG A 33 3.38 5.87 12.80
C ARG A 33 4.30 6.95 12.23
N LEU A 34 4.92 6.64 11.09
CA LEU A 34 5.76 7.55 10.30
C LEU A 34 5.08 7.77 8.93
N VAL A 35 4.52 8.96 8.69
CA VAL A 35 3.67 9.22 7.52
C VAL A 35 3.99 10.56 6.85
N GLY A 36 3.63 10.69 5.58
CA GLY A 36 3.75 11.94 4.83
C GLY A 36 5.17 12.49 4.82
N THR A 37 5.31 13.80 4.98
CA THR A 37 6.62 14.47 4.93
C THR A 37 7.58 14.07 6.05
N ARG A 38 7.10 13.53 7.19
CA ARG A 38 7.99 12.96 8.22
C ARG A 38 8.66 11.66 7.73
N MET A 39 7.93 10.81 6.99
CA MET A 39 8.51 9.61 6.36
C MET A 39 9.54 10.00 5.31
N ASN A 40 9.21 10.95 4.45
CA ASN A 40 10.14 11.46 3.44
C ASN A 40 11.44 11.99 4.07
N PHE A 41 11.33 12.71 5.19
CA PHE A 41 12.49 13.19 5.95
C PHE A 41 13.35 12.02 6.46
N ALA A 42 12.74 11.03 7.10
CA ALA A 42 13.45 9.87 7.63
C ALA A 42 14.15 9.07 6.52
N GLN A 43 13.46 8.83 5.40
CA GLN A 43 14.03 8.20 4.22
C GLN A 43 15.22 8.98 3.67
N ARG A 44 15.08 10.31 3.53
CA ARG A 44 16.19 11.17 3.09
C ARG A 44 17.41 11.00 3.99
N PHE A 45 17.23 11.04 5.32
CA PHE A 45 18.34 10.85 6.26
C PHE A 45 18.99 9.47 6.10
N VAL A 46 18.19 8.40 6.13
CA VAL A 46 18.69 7.01 6.09
C VAL A 46 19.40 6.72 4.75
N HIS A 47 18.84 7.17 3.64
CA HIS A 47 19.45 7.03 2.32
C HIS A 47 20.75 7.86 2.19
N THR A 48 20.77 9.09 2.70
CA THR A 48 21.97 9.95 2.73
C THR A 48 23.07 9.35 3.61
N PHE A 49 22.68 8.67 4.70
CA PHE A 49 23.61 7.92 5.55
C PHE A 49 24.21 6.71 4.81
N GLY A 50 23.54 6.23 3.75
CA GLY A 50 23.96 5.10 2.93
C GLY A 50 23.34 3.77 3.34
N SER A 51 22.18 3.78 4.01
CA SER A 51 21.43 2.58 4.35
C SER A 51 20.15 2.48 3.52
N VAL A 52 19.69 1.26 3.23
CA VAL A 52 18.38 0.97 2.62
C VAL A 52 17.29 0.66 3.65
N ASN A 53 17.63 0.61 4.95
CA ASN A 53 16.75 0.07 5.98
C ASN A 53 15.95 1.17 6.71
N VAL A 54 14.85 1.60 6.09
CA VAL A 54 13.85 2.50 6.68
C VAL A 54 12.46 1.90 6.47
N PHE A 55 11.72 1.66 7.55
CA PHE A 55 10.49 0.87 7.51
C PHE A 55 9.31 1.58 8.16
N ASP A 56 8.12 1.30 7.64
CA ASP A 56 6.85 1.45 8.34
C ASP A 56 6.22 0.07 8.63
N HIS A 57 5.11 0.07 9.36
CA HIS A 57 4.45 -1.13 9.89
C HIS A 57 3.43 -1.76 8.92
N VAL A 58 3.50 -1.49 7.62
CA VAL A 58 2.44 -1.87 6.66
C VAL A 58 2.19 -3.39 6.60
N ASN A 59 3.22 -4.24 6.73
CA ASN A 59 3.07 -5.70 6.73
C ASN A 59 2.15 -6.26 7.83
N GLU A 60 2.28 -5.77 9.06
CA GLU A 60 1.41 -6.20 10.15
C GLU A 60 0.01 -5.57 10.09
N CYS A 61 -0.13 -4.47 9.36
CA CYS A 61 -1.38 -3.75 9.19
C CYS A 61 -2.22 -4.35 8.04
N GLU A 62 -1.79 -4.15 6.80
CA GLU A 62 -2.65 -4.29 5.62
C GLU A 62 -1.93 -4.65 4.30
N LEU A 63 -0.67 -5.13 4.34
CA LEU A 63 0.08 -5.42 3.11
C LEU A 63 -0.67 -6.32 2.12
N SER A 64 -1.28 -7.41 2.59
CA SER A 64 -2.08 -8.30 1.73
C SER A 64 -3.29 -7.59 1.11
N HIS A 65 -3.84 -6.57 1.76
CA HIS A 65 -4.87 -5.70 1.19
C HIS A 65 -4.30 -4.85 0.05
N HIS A 66 -3.13 -4.24 0.23
CA HIS A 66 -2.47 -3.49 -0.86
C HIS A 66 -2.10 -4.36 -2.05
N ILE A 67 -1.51 -5.54 -1.82
CA ILE A 67 -1.11 -6.46 -2.91
C ILE A 67 -2.36 -6.94 -3.68
N ALA A 68 -3.45 -7.28 -2.97
CA ALA A 68 -4.70 -7.66 -3.62
C ALA A 68 -5.27 -6.51 -4.47
N HIS A 69 -5.31 -5.28 -3.96
CA HIS A 69 -5.74 -4.11 -4.72
C HIS A 69 -4.85 -3.85 -5.94
N GLN A 70 -3.52 -3.89 -5.77
CA GLN A 70 -2.58 -3.62 -6.86
C GLN A 70 -2.72 -4.62 -8.01
N HIS A 71 -2.99 -5.88 -7.70
CA HIS A 71 -3.19 -6.92 -8.70
C HIS A 71 -4.57 -6.85 -9.37
N VAL A 72 -5.62 -6.43 -8.65
CA VAL A 72 -6.98 -6.32 -9.23
C VAL A 72 -7.20 -4.98 -9.96
N PHE A 73 -6.59 -3.90 -9.49
CA PHE A 73 -6.80 -2.53 -9.97
C PHE A 73 -5.49 -1.87 -10.45
N SER A 74 -4.65 -2.63 -11.14
CA SER A 74 -3.44 -2.18 -11.85
C SER A 74 -2.63 -1.09 -11.13
N GLY A 75 -2.01 -1.47 -10.01
CA GLY A 75 -1.10 -0.60 -9.26
C GLY A 75 -1.76 0.33 -8.23
N ILE A 76 -3.10 0.41 -8.20
CA ILE A 76 -3.82 1.11 -7.12
C ILE A 76 -3.73 0.29 -5.84
N ASN A 77 -3.20 0.87 -4.76
CA ASN A 77 -2.98 0.16 -3.50
C ASN A 77 -4.20 0.16 -2.56
N MET A 78 -5.19 1.01 -2.78
CA MET A 78 -6.39 1.08 -1.95
C MET A 78 -7.52 1.77 -2.71
N THR A 79 -8.74 1.30 -2.51
CA THR A 79 -9.95 1.96 -2.99
C THR A 79 -10.99 2.08 -1.86
N GLN A 80 -11.92 3.01 -2.01
CA GLN A 80 -13.03 3.20 -1.07
C GLN A 80 -14.34 3.43 -1.84
N PRO A 81 -15.49 3.07 -1.27
CA PRO A 81 -16.77 3.46 -1.86
C PRO A 81 -16.95 4.97 -1.86
N ASP A 82 -17.62 5.50 -2.89
CA ASP A 82 -18.30 6.80 -2.82
C ASP A 82 -19.56 6.66 -1.95
N ILE A 83 -19.34 6.61 -0.64
CA ILE A 83 -20.34 6.26 0.37
C ILE A 83 -21.60 7.12 0.28
N ARG A 84 -21.45 8.41 -0.03
CA ARG A 84 -22.57 9.35 -0.04
C ARG A 84 -23.60 9.02 -1.10
N GLU A 85 -23.15 8.47 -2.22
CA GLU A 85 -23.99 8.21 -3.39
C GLU A 85 -24.20 6.73 -3.66
N ALA A 86 -23.55 5.84 -2.92
CA ALA A 86 -23.77 4.40 -2.97
C ALA A 86 -25.18 4.02 -2.47
N LYS A 87 -25.74 2.98 -3.08
CA LYS A 87 -27.06 2.42 -2.70
C LYS A 87 -26.93 1.15 -1.87
N PHE A 88 -25.87 0.38 -2.11
CA PHE A 88 -25.56 -0.81 -1.32
C PHE A 88 -24.05 -0.96 -1.11
N ILE A 89 -23.62 -1.23 0.12
CA ILE A 89 -22.21 -1.55 0.40
C ILE A 89 -22.12 -2.86 1.19
N ILE A 90 -21.19 -3.73 0.81
CA ILE A 90 -20.75 -4.84 1.66
C ILE A 90 -19.41 -4.46 2.25
N TYR A 91 -19.35 -4.38 3.59
CA TYR A 91 -18.13 -4.17 4.36
C TYR A 91 -17.61 -5.52 4.85
N TRP A 92 -16.42 -5.91 4.41
CA TRP A 92 -15.80 -7.19 4.73
C TRP A 92 -14.65 -7.02 5.73
N GLY A 93 -14.72 -7.74 6.85
CA GLY A 93 -13.71 -7.69 7.92
C GLY A 93 -13.45 -6.28 8.45
N THR A 94 -14.49 -5.44 8.39
CA THR A 94 -14.51 -4.03 8.75
C THR A 94 -15.95 -3.55 8.86
N GLN A 95 -16.19 -2.39 9.46
CA GLN A 95 -17.53 -1.82 9.55
C GLN A 95 -17.51 -0.28 9.53
N PRO A 96 -18.61 0.38 9.15
CA PRO A 96 -18.70 1.84 9.18
C PRO A 96 -18.39 2.42 10.57
N GLY A 97 -17.47 3.38 10.64
CA GLY A 97 -17.17 4.10 11.89
C GLY A 97 -16.39 3.32 12.94
N ASP A 98 -15.91 2.11 12.62
CA ASP A 98 -14.95 1.33 13.41
C ASP A 98 -13.79 0.90 12.50
N ALA A 99 -12.68 0.47 13.09
CA ALA A 99 -11.49 -0.21 12.55
C ALA A 99 -11.11 -0.13 11.04
N ASN A 100 -11.50 0.92 10.30
CA ASN A 100 -11.28 1.16 8.86
C ASN A 100 -10.49 2.47 8.64
N PHE A 101 -10.15 2.78 7.39
CA PHE A 101 -9.30 3.91 7.03
C PHE A 101 -9.91 4.81 5.95
N PRO A 102 -10.24 6.09 6.22
CA PRO A 102 -10.34 6.76 7.52
C PRO A 102 -11.68 6.52 8.22
N MET A 103 -11.62 5.93 9.41
CA MET A 103 -12.79 5.54 10.23
C MET A 103 -13.82 6.66 10.43
N GLN A 104 -13.38 7.85 10.84
CA GLN A 104 -14.27 8.96 11.23
C GLN A 104 -15.06 9.49 10.03
N THR A 105 -14.38 9.70 8.90
CA THR A 105 -14.99 10.17 7.67
C THR A 105 -15.98 9.15 7.12
N GLN A 106 -15.61 7.86 7.09
CA GLN A 106 -16.52 6.80 6.65
C GLN A 106 -17.76 6.71 7.54
N GLY A 107 -17.59 6.74 8.87
CA GLY A 107 -18.71 6.73 9.82
C GLY A 107 -19.68 7.90 9.60
N LYS A 108 -19.15 9.11 9.40
CA LYS A 108 -19.95 10.30 9.06
C LYS A 108 -20.71 10.09 7.75
N PHE A 109 -20.03 9.69 6.67
CA PHE A 109 -20.66 9.58 5.36
C PHE A 109 -21.71 8.47 5.31
N VAL A 110 -21.48 7.35 6.02
CA VAL A 110 -22.48 6.28 6.11
C VAL A 110 -23.71 6.74 6.87
N ALA A 111 -23.53 7.49 7.96
CA ALA A 111 -24.65 8.05 8.72
C ALA A 111 -25.49 9.01 7.85
N GLU A 112 -24.83 9.91 7.11
CA GLU A 112 -25.46 10.84 6.16
C GLU A 112 -26.18 10.08 5.03
N ALA A 113 -25.51 9.14 4.37
CA ALA A 113 -26.03 8.41 3.23
C ALA A 113 -27.25 7.55 3.60
N ARG A 114 -27.21 6.89 4.75
CA ARG A 114 -28.30 6.05 5.26
C ARG A 114 -29.52 6.86 5.67
N ALA A 115 -29.35 8.10 6.15
CA ALA A 115 -30.45 8.95 6.59
C ALA A 115 -31.32 9.48 5.44
N LYS A 116 -30.87 9.37 4.19
CA LYS A 116 -31.66 9.74 3.00
C LYS A 116 -32.91 8.81 2.87
N PRO A 117 -34.07 9.29 2.36
CA PRO A 117 -35.29 8.48 2.22
C PRO A 117 -35.13 7.20 1.37
N ASP A 118 -34.27 7.22 0.36
CA ASP A 118 -33.79 6.05 -0.40
C ASP A 118 -32.27 5.93 -0.25
N GLY A 119 -31.82 6.08 0.99
CA GLY A 119 -30.43 6.09 1.39
C GLY A 119 -29.79 4.71 1.42
N LEU A 120 -28.47 4.74 1.61
CA LEU A 120 -27.58 3.59 1.64
C LEU A 120 -28.13 2.45 2.51
N LYS A 121 -28.17 1.25 1.93
CA LYS A 121 -28.23 -0.01 2.67
C LYS A 121 -26.84 -0.63 2.74
N TYR A 122 -26.54 -1.41 3.77
CA TYR A 122 -25.27 -2.11 3.81
C TYR A 122 -25.31 -3.41 4.61
N VAL A 123 -24.32 -4.25 4.34
CA VAL A 123 -24.05 -5.50 5.06
C VAL A 123 -22.66 -5.42 5.66
N VAL A 124 -22.51 -5.85 6.91
CA VAL A 124 -21.21 -6.10 7.55
C VAL A 124 -20.98 -7.61 7.59
N VAL A 125 -19.92 -8.06 6.93
CA VAL A 125 -19.42 -9.43 6.98
C VAL A 125 -18.26 -9.46 7.96
N ASP A 126 -18.49 -9.99 9.16
CA ASP A 126 -17.48 -10.03 10.22
C ASP A 126 -17.81 -11.17 11.19
N PRO A 127 -16.83 -11.92 11.75
CA PRO A 127 -17.10 -12.91 12.79
C PRO A 127 -17.70 -12.29 14.07
N LYS A 128 -17.52 -10.98 14.28
CA LYS A 128 -18.03 -10.27 15.45
C LYS A 128 -18.74 -8.98 15.04
N LEU A 129 -19.96 -8.81 15.53
CA LEU A 129 -20.63 -7.51 15.45
C LEU A 129 -20.08 -6.55 16.52
N SER A 130 -19.20 -5.61 16.13
CA SER A 130 -18.76 -4.54 17.03
C SER A 130 -19.76 -3.38 17.09
N ARG A 131 -19.63 -2.54 18.13
CA ARG A 131 -20.55 -1.42 18.38
C ARG A 131 -20.57 -0.46 17.20
N GLY A 132 -21.77 -0.10 16.75
CA GLY A 132 -21.97 0.85 15.64
C GLY A 132 -21.91 0.24 14.24
N GLY A 133 -21.60 -1.06 14.13
CA GLY A 133 -21.52 -1.76 12.84
C GLY A 133 -22.85 -1.93 12.14
N VAL A 134 -23.93 -2.20 12.86
CA VAL A 134 -25.28 -2.34 12.32
C VAL A 134 -26.20 -1.45 13.12
N ILE A 135 -26.74 -0.42 12.46
CA ILE A 135 -27.64 0.53 13.09
C ILE A 135 -28.86 0.70 12.16
N GLY A 136 -30.06 0.55 12.71
CA GLY A 136 -31.33 0.67 11.97
C GLY A 136 -31.65 -0.54 11.10
N ASP A 137 -32.68 -0.41 10.28
CA ASP A 137 -33.25 -1.43 9.39
C ASP A 137 -32.54 -1.55 8.03
N ARG A 138 -31.70 -0.57 7.68
CA ARG A 138 -30.91 -0.52 6.44
C ARG A 138 -29.54 -1.18 6.55
N ALA A 139 -29.24 -1.81 7.68
CA ALA A 139 -27.98 -2.45 7.97
C ALA A 139 -28.22 -3.89 8.42
N SER A 140 -27.36 -4.82 8.02
CA SER A 140 -27.42 -6.19 8.54
C SER A 140 -26.03 -6.79 8.72
N TRP A 141 -25.94 -7.84 9.53
CA TRP A 141 -24.70 -8.53 9.86
C TRP A 141 -24.72 -9.96 9.32
N LEU A 142 -23.61 -10.40 8.74
CA LEU A 142 -23.35 -11.77 8.31
C LEU A 142 -22.20 -12.35 9.16
N PRO A 143 -22.48 -13.27 10.10
CA PRO A 143 -21.49 -13.82 11.04
C PRO A 143 -20.61 -14.90 10.38
N ILE A 144 -19.57 -14.48 9.68
CA ILE A 144 -18.69 -15.40 8.94
C ILE A 144 -17.70 -16.11 9.87
N LYS A 145 -17.30 -17.35 9.53
CA LYS A 145 -16.14 -18.00 10.15
C LYS A 145 -14.85 -17.25 9.78
N PRO A 146 -13.94 -16.95 10.72
CA PRO A 146 -12.68 -16.26 10.41
C PRO A 146 -11.90 -16.93 9.27
N SER A 147 -11.25 -16.12 8.41
CA SER A 147 -10.40 -16.57 7.31
C SER A 147 -11.13 -17.22 6.11
N THR A 148 -12.47 -17.23 6.10
CA THR A 148 -13.29 -17.90 5.06
C THR A 148 -14.01 -16.94 4.10
N ASP A 149 -13.62 -15.66 4.10
CA ASP A 149 -14.18 -14.61 3.25
C ASP A 149 -14.11 -14.94 1.76
N GLY A 150 -13.01 -15.56 1.31
CA GLY A 150 -12.85 -16.01 -0.08
C GLY A 150 -13.91 -17.05 -0.47
N ALA A 151 -14.29 -17.95 0.43
CA ALA A 151 -15.35 -18.93 0.17
C ALA A 151 -16.72 -18.26 0.00
N LEU A 152 -17.05 -17.29 0.87
CA LEU A 152 -18.29 -16.52 0.74
C LEU A 152 -18.30 -15.69 -0.56
N ALA A 153 -17.21 -15.00 -0.88
CA ALA A 153 -17.10 -14.21 -2.12
C ALA A 153 -17.21 -15.09 -3.38
N LEU A 154 -16.53 -16.25 -3.42
CA LEU A 154 -16.64 -17.19 -4.54
C LEU A 154 -18.04 -17.80 -4.67
N ALA A 155 -18.74 -18.06 -3.56
CA ALA A 155 -20.13 -18.48 -3.57
C ALA A 155 -21.06 -17.43 -4.19
N MET A 156 -20.85 -16.16 -3.85
CA MET A 156 -21.57 -15.04 -4.46
C MET A 156 -21.24 -14.91 -5.95
N ILE A 157 -19.95 -14.96 -6.33
CA ILE A 157 -19.50 -14.92 -7.73
C ILE A 157 -20.15 -16.05 -8.54
N ARG A 158 -20.13 -17.28 -8.02
CA ARG A 158 -20.79 -18.44 -8.64
C ARG A 158 -22.26 -18.13 -8.92
N TRP A 159 -23.00 -17.71 -7.90
CA TRP A 159 -24.42 -17.42 -8.05
C TRP A 159 -24.67 -16.28 -9.06
N ILE A 160 -23.87 -15.22 -9.02
CA ILE A 160 -23.95 -14.08 -9.95
C ILE A 160 -23.74 -14.53 -11.40
N ILE A 161 -22.75 -15.40 -11.65
CA ILE A 161 -22.46 -15.92 -12.98
C ILE A 161 -23.57 -16.87 -13.45
N ASP A 162 -23.96 -17.85 -12.61
CA ASP A 162 -24.98 -18.85 -12.94
C ASP A 162 -26.35 -18.23 -13.24
N ASN A 163 -26.63 -17.05 -12.67
CA ASN A 163 -27.89 -16.31 -12.87
C ASN A 163 -27.77 -15.13 -13.84
N ASN A 164 -26.66 -15.00 -14.58
CA ASN A 164 -26.41 -13.90 -15.52
C ASN A 164 -26.63 -12.50 -14.91
N ARG A 165 -26.23 -12.31 -13.65
CA ARG A 165 -26.38 -11.05 -12.90
C ARG A 165 -25.14 -10.16 -12.95
N HIS A 166 -24.11 -10.56 -13.69
CA HIS A 166 -22.92 -9.75 -13.97
C HIS A 166 -23.20 -8.80 -15.15
N ASN A 167 -22.44 -7.72 -15.22
CA ASN A 167 -22.50 -6.76 -16.31
C ASN A 167 -21.68 -7.26 -17.51
N ALA A 168 -22.28 -8.16 -18.29
CA ALA A 168 -21.63 -8.80 -19.44
C ALA A 168 -21.15 -7.79 -20.49
N THR A 169 -21.90 -6.71 -20.72
CA THR A 169 -21.55 -5.65 -21.66
C THR A 169 -20.23 -4.98 -21.26
N TYR A 170 -20.12 -4.56 -19.99
CA TYR A 170 -18.90 -3.96 -19.46
C TYR A 170 -17.68 -4.89 -19.56
N LEU A 171 -17.87 -6.15 -19.14
CA LEU A 171 -16.81 -7.15 -19.16
C LEU A 171 -16.34 -7.48 -20.59
N SER A 172 -17.14 -7.17 -21.61
CA SER A 172 -16.80 -7.45 -23.01
C SER A 172 -15.79 -6.47 -23.62
N TYR A 173 -15.50 -5.34 -22.96
CA TYR A 173 -14.59 -4.32 -23.50
C TYR A 173 -13.13 -4.67 -23.17
N PRO A 174 -12.32 -5.05 -24.17
CA PRO A 174 -10.98 -5.60 -23.91
C PRO A 174 -9.93 -4.51 -23.67
N THR A 175 -10.20 -3.25 -23.97
CA THR A 175 -9.22 -2.16 -23.81
C THR A 175 -9.89 -0.90 -23.29
N GLN A 176 -9.09 0.00 -22.73
CA GLN A 176 -9.55 1.32 -22.32
C GLN A 176 -10.20 2.07 -23.49
N ALA A 177 -9.60 2.01 -24.69
CA ALA A 177 -10.14 2.66 -25.87
C ALA A 177 -11.52 2.10 -26.28
N ALA A 178 -11.71 0.78 -26.22
CA ALA A 178 -13.00 0.15 -26.49
C ALA A 178 -14.07 0.57 -25.45
N ALA A 179 -13.69 0.59 -24.18
CA ALA A 179 -14.54 1.04 -23.08
C ALA A 179 -14.95 2.52 -23.23
N GLU A 180 -14.02 3.42 -23.54
CA GLU A 180 -14.28 4.85 -23.73
C GLU A 180 -15.25 5.12 -24.88
N VAL A 181 -15.10 4.42 -26.01
CA VAL A 181 -16.05 4.50 -27.14
C VAL A 181 -17.46 4.09 -26.73
N ALA A 182 -17.58 3.17 -25.76
CA ALA A 182 -18.85 2.73 -25.21
C ALA A 182 -19.36 3.59 -24.03
N GLY A 183 -18.64 4.65 -23.64
CA GLY A 183 -19.00 5.52 -22.53
C GLY A 183 -18.67 4.95 -21.14
N GLU A 184 -17.76 3.98 -21.05
CA GLU A 184 -17.28 3.40 -19.79
C GLU A 184 -16.06 4.13 -19.23
N LEU A 185 -15.97 4.20 -17.89
CA LEU A 185 -14.88 4.89 -17.17
C LEU A 185 -13.66 4.00 -16.91
N SER A 186 -13.75 2.70 -17.22
CA SER A 186 -12.71 1.71 -17.00
C SER A 186 -12.95 0.49 -17.90
N HIS A 187 -12.00 -0.43 -17.93
CA HIS A 187 -12.11 -1.72 -18.62
C HIS A 187 -11.55 -2.86 -17.73
N THR A 188 -11.65 -4.10 -18.19
CA THR A 188 -11.12 -5.28 -17.49
C THR A 188 -10.46 -6.24 -18.47
N ASP A 189 -9.64 -7.15 -17.94
CA ASP A 189 -9.00 -8.24 -18.68
C ASP A 189 -9.91 -9.47 -18.88
N ALA A 190 -11.20 -9.38 -18.54
CA ALA A 190 -12.14 -10.50 -18.53
C ALA A 190 -12.18 -11.33 -19.84
N THR A 191 -11.95 -10.66 -20.97
CA THR A 191 -11.96 -11.23 -22.33
C THR A 191 -10.60 -11.76 -22.81
N HIS A 192 -9.53 -11.49 -22.07
CA HIS A 192 -8.18 -11.83 -22.48
C HIS A 192 -7.97 -13.33 -22.37
N LEU A 193 -7.34 -13.90 -23.41
CA LEU A 193 -7.03 -15.32 -23.45
C LEU A 193 -5.79 -15.62 -22.61
N VAL A 194 -5.92 -16.60 -21.72
CA VAL A 194 -4.85 -17.16 -20.91
C VAL A 194 -4.46 -18.51 -21.48
N ILE A 195 -3.16 -18.77 -21.57
CA ILE A 195 -2.61 -20.06 -21.98
C ILE A 195 -2.83 -21.07 -20.86
N VAL A 196 -3.66 -22.08 -21.10
CA VAL A 196 -4.00 -23.09 -20.09
C VAL A 196 -3.33 -24.43 -20.31
N ASP A 197 -2.61 -24.61 -21.43
CA ASP A 197 -1.77 -25.78 -21.64
C ASP A 197 -0.59 -25.79 -20.63
N PRO A 198 -0.53 -26.75 -19.68
CA PRO A 198 0.53 -26.81 -18.69
C PRO A 198 1.91 -27.14 -19.28
N LYS A 199 1.98 -27.64 -20.51
CA LYS A 199 3.24 -27.97 -21.19
C LYS A 199 3.83 -26.78 -21.96
N HIS A 200 3.03 -25.74 -22.19
CA HIS A 200 3.50 -24.56 -22.90
C HIS A 200 4.50 -23.76 -22.04
N ALA A 201 5.59 -23.27 -22.63
CA ALA A 201 6.63 -22.51 -21.92
C ALA A 201 6.10 -21.23 -21.24
N GLN A 202 4.96 -20.73 -21.71
CA GLN A 202 4.25 -19.57 -21.16
C GLN A 202 2.89 -19.93 -20.52
N ALA A 203 2.72 -21.16 -20.03
CA ALA A 203 1.52 -21.55 -19.30
C ALA A 203 1.17 -20.52 -18.21
N ARG A 204 -0.13 -20.24 -18.05
CA ARG A 204 -0.71 -19.25 -17.11
C ARG A 204 -0.38 -17.78 -17.41
N ARG A 205 0.23 -17.47 -18.55
CA ARG A 205 0.36 -16.10 -19.04
C ARG A 205 -0.75 -15.79 -20.04
N PHE A 206 -1.02 -14.50 -20.24
CA PHE A 206 -1.88 -14.08 -21.34
C PHE A 206 -1.25 -14.44 -22.68
N LEU A 207 -2.10 -14.87 -23.61
CA LEU A 207 -1.74 -15.11 -25.00
C LEU A 207 -1.46 -13.77 -25.69
N THR A 208 -0.31 -13.67 -26.35
CA THR A 208 0.10 -12.49 -27.13
C THR A 208 -0.14 -12.71 -28.63
N ALA A 209 -0.26 -11.62 -29.38
CA ALA A 209 -0.48 -11.66 -30.83
C ALA A 209 0.58 -12.49 -31.59
N ASP A 210 1.84 -12.41 -31.18
CA ASP A 210 2.95 -13.14 -31.80
C ASP A 210 2.78 -14.67 -31.65
N ILE A 211 2.48 -15.11 -30.43
CA ILE A 211 2.26 -16.53 -30.11
C ILE A 211 1.00 -17.07 -30.81
N ALA A 212 -0.02 -16.22 -30.94
CA ALA A 212 -1.26 -16.54 -31.65
C ALA A 212 -1.13 -16.56 -33.17
N GLY A 213 0.02 -16.17 -33.74
CA GLY A 213 0.20 -16.09 -35.20
C GLY A 213 -0.55 -14.93 -35.85
N LEU A 214 -0.91 -13.89 -35.09
CA LEU A 214 -1.65 -12.69 -35.55
C LEU A 214 -0.72 -11.54 -35.99
N GLY A 215 0.56 -11.84 -36.19
CA GLY A 215 1.60 -10.89 -36.56
C GLY A 215 2.24 -10.18 -35.37
N LYS A 216 3.31 -9.42 -35.64
CA LYS A 216 4.03 -8.68 -34.59
C LYS A 216 3.12 -7.62 -34.00
N PRO A 217 3.03 -7.53 -32.66
CA PRO A 217 2.22 -6.51 -32.02
C PRO A 217 2.79 -5.13 -32.34
N LYS A 218 1.92 -4.18 -32.70
CA LYS A 218 2.31 -2.78 -32.94
C LYS A 218 2.40 -1.97 -31.65
N VAL A 219 2.00 -2.58 -30.54
CA VAL A 219 1.73 -2.03 -29.21
C VAL A 219 2.21 -3.06 -28.17
N GLN A 220 2.37 -2.66 -26.91
CA GLN A 220 2.78 -3.57 -25.81
C GLN A 220 1.77 -3.48 -24.68
N GLY A 221 1.68 -4.53 -23.86
CA GLY A 221 0.79 -4.56 -22.69
C GLY A 221 -0.60 -5.07 -23.09
N ASP A 222 -1.66 -4.52 -22.48
CA ASP A 222 -3.02 -5.04 -22.67
C ASP A 222 -3.49 -4.97 -24.13
N ASP A 223 -3.00 -3.99 -24.89
CA ASP A 223 -3.30 -3.83 -26.31
C ASP A 223 -2.73 -4.95 -27.20
N ASP A 224 -1.68 -5.66 -26.76
CA ASP A 224 -1.05 -6.77 -27.50
C ASP A 224 -1.73 -8.14 -27.26
N ARG A 225 -2.68 -8.17 -26.33
CA ARG A 225 -3.34 -9.38 -25.85
C ARG A 225 -4.34 -9.88 -26.87
N VAL A 226 -4.59 -11.19 -26.82
CA VAL A 226 -5.51 -11.83 -27.76
C VAL A 226 -6.86 -12.07 -27.10
N VAL A 227 -7.92 -11.73 -27.84
CA VAL A 227 -9.31 -11.91 -27.45
C VAL A 227 -10.09 -12.58 -28.58
N ILE A 228 -11.30 -13.05 -28.31
CA ILE A 228 -12.22 -13.52 -29.36
C ILE A 228 -13.21 -12.41 -29.68
N ASP A 229 -13.15 -11.87 -30.89
CA ASP A 229 -14.07 -10.82 -31.34
C ASP A 229 -15.52 -11.33 -31.30
N ALA A 230 -16.40 -10.58 -30.62
CA ALA A 230 -17.80 -10.95 -30.45
C ALA A 230 -18.58 -10.95 -31.77
N VAL A 231 -18.14 -10.19 -32.79
CA VAL A 231 -18.80 -10.09 -34.10
C VAL A 231 -18.36 -11.22 -35.01
N THR A 232 -17.06 -11.44 -35.13
CA THR A 232 -16.51 -12.43 -36.09
C THR A 232 -16.34 -13.82 -35.51
N GLY A 233 -16.31 -13.95 -34.18
CA GLY A 233 -16.02 -15.20 -33.47
C GLY A 233 -14.58 -15.69 -33.64
N LYS A 234 -13.66 -14.81 -34.07
CA LYS A 234 -12.27 -15.16 -34.38
C LYS A 234 -11.30 -14.51 -33.40
N PRO A 235 -10.11 -15.12 -33.17
CA PRO A 235 -9.03 -14.50 -32.42
C PRO A 235 -8.55 -13.22 -33.10
N ALA A 236 -8.38 -12.16 -32.32
CA ALA A 236 -7.89 -10.87 -32.77
C ALA A 236 -7.08 -10.17 -31.67
N GLN A 237 -6.27 -9.17 -32.06
CA GLN A 237 -5.58 -8.31 -31.09
C GLN A 237 -6.61 -7.43 -30.38
N ALA A 238 -6.52 -7.33 -29.05
CA ALA A 238 -7.45 -6.57 -28.20
C ALA A 238 -7.66 -5.13 -28.71
N ALA A 239 -6.59 -4.45 -29.11
CA ALA A 239 -6.62 -3.09 -29.64
C ALA A 239 -7.50 -2.89 -30.90
N THR A 240 -7.84 -3.97 -31.61
CA THR A 240 -8.65 -3.92 -32.84
C THR A 240 -10.12 -4.27 -32.61
N VAL A 241 -10.48 -4.67 -31.39
CA VAL A 241 -11.78 -5.25 -31.06
C VAL A 241 -12.57 -4.30 -30.17
N LYS A 242 -13.79 -3.94 -30.59
CA LYS A 242 -14.69 -3.08 -29.80
C LYS A 242 -15.40 -3.84 -28.69
N ALA A 243 -15.75 -5.11 -28.91
CA ALA A 243 -16.36 -5.98 -27.91
C ALA A 243 -15.94 -7.43 -28.18
N ALA A 244 -15.58 -8.15 -27.13
CA ALA A 244 -15.07 -9.52 -27.19
C ALA A 244 -15.94 -10.49 -26.38
N GLN A 245 -15.85 -11.78 -26.70
CA GLN A 245 -16.53 -12.83 -25.93
C GLN A 245 -15.90 -12.94 -24.54
N ILE A 246 -16.73 -12.82 -23.50
CA ILE A 246 -16.27 -12.96 -22.12
C ILE A 246 -16.07 -14.43 -21.73
N ASP A 247 -16.85 -15.35 -22.30
CA ASP A 247 -16.80 -16.77 -21.95
C ASP A 247 -16.37 -17.59 -23.17
N PHE A 248 -15.08 -17.94 -23.21
CA PHE A 248 -14.50 -18.78 -24.26
C PHE A 248 -13.50 -19.79 -23.68
N ALA A 249 -13.54 -21.00 -24.22
CA ALA A 249 -12.54 -22.05 -24.03
C ALA A 249 -12.35 -22.77 -25.37
N GLY A 250 -11.12 -22.90 -25.82
CA GLY A 250 -10.82 -23.49 -27.12
C GLY A 250 -9.34 -23.45 -27.45
N GLU A 251 -9.03 -23.45 -28.74
CA GLU A 251 -7.66 -23.40 -29.23
C GLU A 251 -7.45 -22.19 -30.14
N VAL A 252 -6.28 -21.56 -30.01
CA VAL A 252 -5.80 -20.53 -30.93
C VAL A 252 -4.41 -20.95 -31.37
N ASN A 253 -4.21 -21.11 -32.68
CA ASN A 253 -2.93 -21.57 -33.24
C ASN A 253 -2.42 -22.88 -32.60
N GLY A 254 -3.33 -23.82 -32.32
CA GLY A 254 -3.03 -25.10 -31.66
C GLY A 254 -2.69 -25.00 -30.17
N ILE A 255 -2.87 -23.83 -29.55
CA ILE A 255 -2.62 -23.60 -28.12
C ILE A 255 -3.95 -23.57 -27.38
N ALA A 256 -4.09 -24.42 -26.36
CA ALA A 256 -5.26 -24.44 -25.50
C ALA A 256 -5.33 -23.16 -24.66
N VAL A 257 -6.45 -22.46 -24.76
CA VAL A 257 -6.68 -21.16 -24.10
C VAL A 257 -8.09 -21.04 -23.54
N LYS A 258 -8.22 -20.19 -22.53
CA LYS A 258 -9.51 -19.78 -21.94
C LYS A 258 -9.51 -18.29 -21.67
N THR A 259 -10.67 -17.64 -21.69
CA THR A 259 -10.78 -16.26 -21.21
C THR A 259 -10.54 -16.19 -19.69
N ALA A 260 -10.04 -15.05 -19.20
CA ALA A 260 -9.89 -14.80 -17.77
C ALA A 260 -11.23 -14.98 -17.02
N PHE A 261 -12.34 -14.52 -17.59
CA PHE A 261 -13.67 -14.74 -17.01
C PHE A 261 -14.08 -16.21 -16.96
N ARG A 262 -13.75 -17.03 -17.98
CA ARG A 262 -13.99 -18.48 -17.92
C ARG A 262 -13.19 -19.13 -16.77
N LEU A 263 -11.96 -18.70 -16.53
CA LEU A 263 -11.17 -19.20 -15.41
C LEU A 263 -11.79 -18.83 -14.05
N ILE A 264 -12.30 -17.61 -13.90
CA ILE A 264 -13.03 -17.19 -12.68
C ILE A 264 -14.30 -18.02 -12.49
N LYS A 265 -15.06 -18.25 -13.57
CA LYS A 265 -16.26 -19.09 -13.56
C LYS A 265 -15.95 -20.53 -13.14
N GLU A 266 -14.86 -21.11 -13.63
CA GLU A 266 -14.41 -22.46 -13.26
C GLU A 266 -13.97 -22.51 -11.79
N ALA A 267 -13.18 -21.54 -11.32
CA ALA A 267 -12.75 -21.44 -9.93
C ALA A 267 -13.93 -21.29 -8.96
N ALA A 268 -14.89 -20.42 -9.29
CA ALA A 268 -16.13 -20.29 -8.52
C ALA A 268 -16.98 -21.57 -8.56
N GLY A 269 -16.85 -22.37 -9.63
CA GLY A 269 -17.54 -23.65 -9.82
C GLY A 269 -16.93 -24.84 -9.06
N GLU A 270 -15.73 -24.73 -8.50
CA GLU A 270 -15.02 -25.83 -7.81
C GLU A 270 -15.78 -26.41 -6.62
N HIS A 271 -16.61 -25.58 -5.97
CA HIS A 271 -17.49 -26.00 -4.88
C HIS A 271 -18.93 -25.60 -5.14
N THR A 272 -19.88 -26.44 -4.72
CA THR A 272 -21.30 -26.08 -4.73
C THR A 272 -21.58 -24.93 -3.76
N LEU A 273 -22.73 -24.29 -3.93
CA LEU A 273 -23.16 -23.22 -3.03
C LEU A 273 -23.24 -23.71 -1.57
N GLU A 274 -23.72 -24.94 -1.36
CA GLU A 274 -23.82 -25.58 -0.04
C GLU A 274 -22.45 -25.90 0.56
N GLN A 275 -21.49 -26.31 -0.26
CA GLN A 275 -20.11 -26.54 0.20
C GLN A 275 -19.47 -25.24 0.66
N TYR A 276 -19.60 -24.15 -0.12
CA TYR A 276 -19.12 -22.85 0.32
C TYR A 276 -19.83 -22.35 1.58
N ALA A 277 -21.15 -22.52 1.66
CA ALA A 277 -21.95 -22.20 2.84
C ALA A 277 -21.42 -22.92 4.09
N ALA A 278 -21.11 -24.21 3.98
CA ALA A 278 -20.52 -24.98 5.07
C ALA A 278 -19.13 -24.47 5.48
N ILE A 279 -18.28 -24.12 4.50
CA ILE A 279 -16.94 -23.56 4.73
C ILE A 279 -17.05 -22.24 5.50
N CYS A 280 -17.87 -21.29 5.04
CA CYS A 280 -17.94 -19.96 5.62
C CYS A 280 -18.90 -19.84 6.82
N GLY A 281 -19.75 -20.86 7.03
CA GLY A 281 -20.73 -20.89 8.11
C GLY A 281 -21.95 -19.99 7.87
N ILE A 282 -22.23 -19.61 6.62
CA ILE A 282 -23.39 -18.79 6.25
C ILE A 282 -24.34 -19.63 5.42
N GLU A 283 -25.62 -19.66 5.79
CA GLU A 283 -26.67 -20.36 5.04
C GLU A 283 -26.69 -19.93 3.56
N SER A 284 -26.83 -20.92 2.66
CA SER A 284 -26.81 -20.67 1.21
C SER A 284 -27.87 -19.66 0.77
N THR A 285 -29.05 -19.69 1.39
CA THR A 285 -30.13 -18.71 1.17
C THR A 285 -29.67 -17.28 1.46
N ARG A 286 -28.93 -17.08 2.55
CA ARG A 286 -28.43 -15.75 2.92
C ARG A 286 -27.33 -15.27 1.97
N ILE A 287 -26.47 -16.17 1.50
CA ILE A 287 -25.48 -15.85 0.45
C ILE A 287 -26.18 -15.36 -0.81
N VAL A 288 -27.22 -16.07 -1.25
CA VAL A 288 -28.03 -15.72 -2.42
C VAL A 288 -28.73 -14.37 -2.25
N GLU A 289 -29.31 -14.10 -1.07
CA GLU A 289 -29.95 -12.82 -0.77
C GLU A 289 -28.97 -11.65 -0.91
N VAL A 290 -27.76 -11.77 -0.35
CA VAL A 290 -26.75 -10.71 -0.42
C VAL A 290 -26.21 -10.55 -1.84
N ALA A 291 -25.94 -11.65 -2.57
CA ALA A 291 -25.51 -11.59 -3.96
C ALA A 291 -26.57 -10.94 -4.88
N ARG A 292 -27.85 -11.28 -4.63
CA ARG A 292 -28.98 -10.67 -5.33
C ARG A 292 -29.11 -9.19 -5.02
N GLU A 293 -29.08 -8.78 -3.75
CA GLU A 293 -29.16 -7.37 -3.37
C GLU A 293 -27.99 -6.59 -3.98
N PHE A 294 -26.74 -7.09 -3.85
CA PHE A 294 -25.55 -6.47 -4.44
C PHE A 294 -25.71 -6.19 -5.94
N THR A 295 -26.19 -7.17 -6.70
CA THR A 295 -26.39 -7.01 -8.15
C THR A 295 -27.67 -6.28 -8.55
N SER A 296 -28.49 -5.82 -7.59
CA SER A 296 -29.76 -5.11 -7.87
C SER A 296 -29.60 -3.59 -7.94
N HIS A 297 -28.44 -3.06 -7.51
CA HIS A 297 -28.15 -1.61 -7.51
C HIS A 297 -27.18 -1.18 -8.63
N GLY A 298 -26.86 -2.09 -9.56
CA GLY A 298 -25.95 -1.83 -10.68
C GLY A 298 -24.60 -1.28 -10.22
N ARG A 299 -24.17 -0.17 -10.85
CA ARG A 299 -22.88 0.49 -10.56
C ARG A 299 -22.82 1.20 -9.19
N ARG A 300 -23.95 1.29 -8.46
CA ARG A 300 -24.04 1.94 -7.14
C ARG A 300 -23.98 0.94 -5.97
N ALA A 301 -23.59 -0.31 -6.24
CA ALA A 301 -23.26 -1.30 -5.23
C ALA A 301 -21.74 -1.42 -5.11
N VAL A 302 -21.18 -1.50 -3.90
CA VAL A 302 -19.73 -1.63 -3.67
C VAL A 302 -19.40 -2.76 -2.70
N SER A 303 -18.38 -3.54 -3.01
CA SER A 303 -17.77 -4.52 -2.13
C SER A 303 -16.44 -3.94 -1.63
N THR A 304 -16.32 -3.65 -0.34
CA THR A 304 -15.12 -3.04 0.24
C THR A 304 -14.62 -3.83 1.45
N MET A 305 -13.31 -3.97 1.58
CA MET A 305 -12.69 -4.75 2.64
C MET A 305 -11.62 -3.95 3.36
N TYR A 306 -11.24 -4.42 4.55
CA TYR A 306 -10.03 -3.97 5.21
C TYR A 306 -9.36 -5.14 5.94
N ARG A 307 -8.72 -4.85 7.07
CA ARG A 307 -7.79 -5.77 7.78
C ARG A 307 -8.38 -7.13 8.13
N GLY A 308 -9.66 -7.25 8.47
CA GLY A 308 -10.26 -8.53 8.88
C GLY A 308 -10.21 -9.61 7.80
N VAL A 309 -10.25 -9.22 6.51
CA VAL A 309 -10.19 -10.16 5.38
C VAL A 309 -8.76 -10.65 5.12
N VAL A 310 -7.77 -9.78 5.38
CA VAL A 310 -6.42 -9.93 4.82
C VAL A 310 -5.33 -10.27 5.85
N LYS A 311 -5.62 -10.17 7.15
CA LYS A 311 -4.68 -10.54 8.23
C LYS A 311 -4.69 -12.05 8.52
N HIS A 312 -4.65 -12.84 7.45
CA HIS A 312 -4.65 -14.30 7.47
C HIS A 312 -3.61 -14.83 6.47
N PRO A 313 -3.10 -16.06 6.62
CA PRO A 313 -2.16 -16.66 5.66
C PRO A 313 -2.68 -16.71 4.21
N ASN A 314 -4.00 -16.80 4.03
CA ASN A 314 -4.67 -16.75 2.72
C ASN A 314 -5.26 -15.36 2.38
N GLY A 315 -4.87 -14.31 3.10
CA GLY A 315 -5.50 -13.00 3.03
C GLY A 315 -5.44 -12.33 1.66
N TYR A 316 -4.37 -12.56 0.89
CA TYR A 316 -4.29 -12.13 -0.51
C TYR A 316 -5.42 -12.72 -1.36
N TYR A 317 -5.64 -14.04 -1.28
CA TYR A 317 -6.66 -14.73 -2.06
C TYR A 317 -8.08 -14.31 -1.67
N ASN A 318 -8.34 -14.16 -0.37
CA ASN A 318 -9.59 -13.61 0.13
C ASN A 318 -9.84 -12.22 -0.46
N GLY A 319 -8.81 -11.38 -0.44
CA GLY A 319 -8.90 -10.02 -0.94
C GLY A 319 -9.19 -9.94 -2.44
N VAL A 320 -8.52 -10.76 -3.25
CA VAL A 320 -8.81 -10.86 -4.69
C VAL A 320 -10.27 -11.26 -4.91
N ALA A 321 -10.76 -12.31 -4.25
CA ALA A 321 -12.13 -12.77 -4.41
C ALA A 321 -13.18 -11.69 -4.05
N VAL A 322 -12.96 -10.96 -2.95
CA VAL A 322 -13.85 -9.86 -2.52
C VAL A 322 -13.87 -8.70 -3.52
N LEU A 323 -12.71 -8.36 -4.09
CA LEU A 323 -12.59 -7.27 -5.06
C LEU A 323 -13.17 -7.62 -6.44
N LEU A 324 -13.11 -8.89 -6.86
CA LEU A 324 -13.71 -9.34 -8.12
C LEU A 324 -15.21 -9.06 -8.22
N LEU A 325 -15.93 -9.02 -7.09
CA LEU A 325 -17.35 -8.64 -7.05
C LEU A 325 -17.60 -7.26 -7.68
N ASN A 326 -16.68 -6.31 -7.46
CA ASN A 326 -16.78 -4.97 -8.05
C ASN A 326 -16.61 -5.00 -9.57
N LEU A 327 -15.67 -5.79 -10.08
CA LEU A 327 -15.45 -5.96 -11.52
C LEU A 327 -16.68 -6.55 -12.21
N LEU A 328 -17.36 -7.52 -11.58
CA LEU A 328 -18.56 -8.15 -12.13
C LEU A 328 -19.73 -7.19 -12.33
N VAL A 329 -19.82 -6.10 -11.54
CA VAL A 329 -20.85 -5.06 -11.71
C VAL A 329 -20.32 -3.82 -12.44
N GLY A 330 -18.98 -3.68 -12.55
CA GLY A 330 -18.27 -2.59 -13.21
C GLY A 330 -18.27 -1.27 -12.43
N ASN A 331 -18.46 -1.26 -11.11
CA ASN A 331 -18.72 -0.01 -10.38
C ASN A 331 -17.54 1.00 -10.29
N MET A 332 -16.37 0.71 -10.84
CA MET A 332 -15.18 1.55 -10.69
C MET A 332 -15.39 2.95 -11.30
N ASN A 333 -15.06 3.98 -10.52
CA ASN A 333 -15.13 5.42 -10.79
C ASN A 333 -16.53 5.99 -11.08
N TRP A 334 -17.58 5.16 -11.11
CA TRP A 334 -18.94 5.65 -11.21
C TRP A 334 -19.40 6.31 -9.91
N THR A 335 -20.31 7.28 -10.00
CA THR A 335 -20.94 7.90 -8.83
C THR A 335 -21.65 6.84 -7.97
N GLY A 336 -21.34 6.81 -6.68
CA GLY A 336 -21.79 5.75 -5.76
C GLY A 336 -21.08 4.40 -5.92
N GLY A 337 -20.06 4.35 -6.77
CA GLY A 337 -19.23 3.18 -7.03
C GLY A 337 -17.91 3.21 -6.25
N LEU A 338 -16.91 2.50 -6.74
CA LEU A 338 -15.60 2.35 -6.10
C LEU A 338 -14.60 3.37 -6.65
N THR A 339 -13.79 4.01 -5.81
CA THR A 339 -12.81 5.03 -6.24
C THR A 339 -11.45 4.87 -5.56
N ALA A 340 -10.39 5.34 -6.22
CA ALA A 340 -9.07 5.52 -5.61
C ALA A 340 -8.93 6.88 -4.87
N GLY A 341 -9.94 7.74 -4.95
CA GLY A 341 -9.93 9.10 -4.39
C GLY A 341 -9.31 10.14 -5.33
N GLY A 342 -9.31 11.40 -4.88
CA GLY A 342 -8.80 12.53 -5.66
C GLY A 342 -7.27 12.68 -5.66
N GLY A 343 -6.57 11.99 -4.75
CA GLY A 343 -5.12 12.06 -4.59
C GLY A 343 -4.62 13.39 -4.01
N GLY A 344 -3.30 13.57 -4.00
CA GLY A 344 -2.63 14.75 -3.43
C GLY A 344 -1.77 15.53 -4.40
N TYR A 345 -1.32 16.70 -3.96
CA TYR A 345 -0.36 17.55 -4.63
C TYR A 345 1.06 17.23 -4.13
N ALA A 346 2.05 17.33 -5.02
CA ALA A 346 3.44 17.02 -4.67
C ALA A 346 4.02 18.04 -3.68
N VAL A 347 4.67 17.54 -2.62
CA VAL A 347 5.27 18.38 -1.56
C VAL A 347 6.79 18.25 -1.47
N THR A 348 7.37 17.15 -1.96
CA THR A 348 8.81 16.89 -1.88
C THR A 348 9.61 17.45 -3.05
N LYS A 349 8.95 17.80 -4.15
CA LYS A 349 9.59 18.31 -5.36
C LYS A 349 8.72 19.40 -5.99
N GLY A 350 9.36 20.48 -6.43
CA GLY A 350 8.70 21.65 -6.98
C GLY A 350 9.70 22.79 -7.11
N LEU A 351 9.48 23.86 -6.35
CA LEU A 351 10.46 24.94 -6.16
C LEU A 351 11.73 24.43 -5.46
N TYR A 352 11.59 23.48 -4.55
CA TYR A 352 12.66 22.88 -3.77
C TYR A 352 12.67 21.36 -3.96
N ASP A 353 13.86 20.76 -4.04
CA ASP A 353 14.01 19.31 -3.98
C ASP A 353 14.39 18.89 -2.56
N LEU A 354 13.41 18.33 -1.86
CA LEU A 354 13.53 17.92 -0.46
C LEU A 354 14.06 16.50 -0.31
N GLN A 355 14.20 15.73 -1.39
CA GLN A 355 14.58 14.31 -1.31
C GLN A 355 16.01 14.07 -1.83
N SER A 356 16.41 14.76 -2.89
CA SER A 356 17.69 14.51 -3.54
C SER A 356 18.85 15.09 -2.73
N VAL A 357 19.91 14.29 -2.59
CA VAL A 357 21.22 14.71 -2.07
C VAL A 357 22.28 14.19 -3.05
N PRO A 358 22.67 14.98 -4.07
CA PRO A 358 23.53 14.51 -5.16
C PRO A 358 24.84 13.87 -4.69
N GLU A 359 25.46 14.40 -3.64
CA GLU A 359 26.72 13.88 -3.09
C GLU A 359 26.57 12.52 -2.39
N ALA A 360 25.33 12.09 -2.12
CA ALA A 360 25.02 10.80 -1.51
C ALA A 360 24.34 9.81 -2.48
N GLU A 361 24.21 10.17 -3.76
CA GLU A 361 23.61 9.31 -4.78
C GLU A 361 24.34 7.96 -4.88
N GLY A 362 23.59 6.87 -4.89
CA GLY A 362 24.14 5.50 -4.96
C GLY A 362 24.88 5.03 -3.69
N LEU A 363 24.84 5.79 -2.58
CA LEU A 363 25.34 5.31 -1.30
C LEU A 363 24.43 4.22 -0.74
N ALA A 364 23.13 4.46 -0.62
CA ALA A 364 22.18 3.45 -0.17
C ALA A 364 21.92 2.39 -1.26
N LYS A 365 22.35 1.15 -1.01
CA LYS A 365 22.12 0.02 -1.92
C LYS A 365 22.28 -1.33 -1.20
N GLY A 366 21.75 -2.37 -1.83
CA GLY A 366 21.90 -3.76 -1.41
C GLY A 366 20.61 -4.36 -0.85
N VAL A 367 20.70 -5.62 -0.42
CA VAL A 367 19.59 -6.37 0.17
C VAL A 367 19.10 -5.68 1.45
N ILE A 368 17.79 -5.49 1.55
CA ILE A 368 17.10 -4.98 2.76
C ILE A 368 17.19 -6.03 3.87
N ILE A 369 17.36 -5.63 5.14
CA ILE A 369 17.61 -6.55 6.27
C ILE A 369 16.51 -7.62 6.44
N ASN A 370 15.27 -7.31 6.05
CA ASN A 370 14.12 -8.20 6.09
C ASN A 370 13.91 -9.05 4.82
N ARG A 371 14.81 -8.92 3.82
CA ARG A 371 14.87 -9.73 2.58
C ARG A 371 13.66 -9.58 1.65
N GLU A 372 12.96 -8.46 1.72
CA GLU A 372 11.89 -8.14 0.79
C GLU A 372 12.44 -7.80 -0.61
N GLN A 373 11.63 -8.06 -1.64
CA GLN A 373 11.91 -7.75 -3.05
C GLN A 373 13.22 -8.35 -3.62
N PHE A 374 13.79 -9.38 -2.99
CA PHE A 374 15.02 -10.03 -3.44
C PHE A 374 14.87 -11.55 -3.51
N HIS A 375 15.33 -12.16 -4.60
CA HIS A 375 15.29 -13.61 -4.79
C HIS A 375 16.48 -14.26 -4.09
N TYR A 376 16.23 -15.30 -3.28
CA TYR A 376 17.30 -16.02 -2.58
C TYR A 376 18.29 -16.65 -3.56
N GLU A 377 17.80 -17.09 -4.71
CA GLU A 377 18.56 -17.71 -5.81
C GLU A 377 19.63 -16.77 -6.39
N ASP A 378 19.43 -15.46 -6.25
CA ASP A 378 20.39 -14.45 -6.71
C ASP A 378 21.53 -14.20 -5.71
N THR A 379 21.43 -14.73 -4.50
CA THR A 379 22.41 -14.51 -3.43
C THR A 379 23.71 -15.28 -3.64
N SER A 380 24.79 -14.74 -3.11
CA SER A 380 26.08 -15.40 -3.03
C SER A 380 26.01 -16.66 -2.14
N GLU A 381 25.18 -16.66 -1.09
CA GLU A 381 24.90 -17.84 -0.26
C GLU A 381 24.35 -19.01 -1.09
N TYR A 382 23.30 -18.76 -1.87
CA TYR A 382 22.68 -19.78 -2.72
C TYR A 382 23.68 -20.33 -3.74
N LYS A 383 24.34 -19.43 -4.47
CA LYS A 383 25.32 -19.78 -5.51
C LYS A 383 26.47 -20.61 -4.94
N ALA A 384 26.96 -20.27 -3.75
CA ALA A 384 28.02 -21.01 -3.07
C ALA A 384 27.58 -22.44 -2.67
N LYS A 385 26.37 -22.61 -2.13
CA LYS A 385 25.82 -23.93 -1.78
C LYS A 385 25.67 -24.82 -3.02
N VAL A 386 25.12 -24.27 -4.11
CA VAL A 386 24.98 -25.00 -5.39
C VAL A 386 26.35 -25.40 -5.93
N ALA A 387 27.32 -24.49 -5.96
CA ALA A 387 28.68 -24.79 -6.42
C ALA A 387 29.38 -25.86 -5.56
N ALA A 388 29.05 -25.94 -4.27
CA ALA A 388 29.54 -26.96 -3.34
C ALA A 388 28.78 -28.30 -3.41
N GLY A 389 27.79 -28.44 -4.29
CA GLY A 389 26.94 -29.64 -4.37
C GLY A 389 26.01 -29.84 -3.16
N GLN A 390 25.76 -28.77 -2.39
CA GLN A 390 24.89 -28.79 -1.22
C GLN A 390 23.46 -28.41 -1.61
N ASN A 391 22.48 -28.92 -0.87
CA ASN A 391 21.09 -28.45 -1.02
C ASN A 391 20.99 -26.99 -0.54
N PRO A 392 20.65 -26.02 -1.40
CA PRO A 392 20.59 -24.62 -1.00
C PRO A 392 19.37 -24.28 -0.14
N TYR A 393 18.36 -25.15 -0.06
CA TYR A 393 17.11 -24.91 0.65
C TYR A 393 16.93 -25.75 1.93
N PRO A 394 16.16 -25.24 2.91
CA PRO A 394 15.67 -23.85 2.97
C PRO A 394 16.80 -22.86 3.35
N PRO A 395 16.67 -21.57 3.00
CA PRO A 395 17.52 -20.53 3.58
C PRO A 395 17.34 -20.43 5.10
N LYS A 396 18.27 -19.77 5.81
CA LYS A 396 18.19 -19.59 7.27
C LYS A 396 16.90 -18.88 7.72
N ARG A 397 16.44 -17.91 6.93
CA ARG A 397 15.14 -17.24 7.08
C ARG A 397 14.47 -17.12 5.72
N PRO A 398 13.13 -17.02 5.65
CA PRO A 398 12.43 -16.81 4.39
C PRO A 398 12.87 -15.52 3.68
N TRP A 399 12.88 -15.58 2.35
CA TRP A 399 13.08 -14.44 1.45
C TRP A 399 11.76 -14.14 0.76
N PHE A 400 11.47 -12.86 0.52
CA PHE A 400 10.15 -12.40 0.08
C PHE A 400 10.23 -11.63 -1.24
N PRO A 401 10.54 -12.30 -2.37
CA PRO A 401 10.78 -11.61 -3.65
C PRO A 401 9.55 -10.89 -4.20
N LEU A 402 8.34 -11.30 -3.78
CA LEU A 402 7.06 -10.78 -4.25
C LEU A 402 6.32 -9.95 -3.19
N SER A 403 7.00 -9.55 -2.11
CA SER A 403 6.40 -8.74 -1.04
C SER A 403 7.33 -7.61 -0.62
N PHE A 404 6.79 -6.66 0.14
CA PHE A 404 7.48 -5.45 0.60
C PHE A 404 7.04 -5.08 2.03
N ALA A 405 7.74 -4.13 2.65
CA ALA A 405 7.53 -3.67 4.01
C ALA A 405 7.44 -4.78 5.07
N MET A 406 8.24 -5.84 4.98
CA MET A 406 8.27 -7.02 5.86
C MET A 406 8.73 -6.69 7.30
N TYR A 407 7.97 -5.84 7.97
CA TYR A 407 8.23 -5.26 9.29
C TYR A 407 8.41 -6.31 10.39
N THR A 408 7.67 -7.41 10.28
CA THR A 408 7.71 -8.56 11.20
C THR A 408 9.04 -9.29 11.19
N GLU A 409 9.82 -9.15 10.11
CA GLU A 409 11.11 -9.81 9.92
C GLU A 409 12.29 -8.93 10.30
N THR A 410 12.10 -7.64 10.57
CA THR A 410 13.19 -6.69 10.89
C THR A 410 13.95 -7.07 12.17
N LEU A 411 13.25 -7.21 13.31
CA LEU A 411 13.91 -7.56 14.58
C LEU A 411 14.51 -8.97 14.59
N PRO A 412 13.80 -10.03 14.11
CA PRO A 412 14.39 -11.35 14.04
C PRO A 412 15.66 -11.41 13.20
N SER A 413 15.71 -10.63 12.10
CA SER A 413 16.90 -10.50 11.24
C SER A 413 18.05 -9.81 11.95
N ALA A 414 17.75 -8.72 12.68
CA ALA A 414 18.73 -8.01 13.48
C ALA A 414 19.35 -8.91 14.57
N VAL A 415 18.52 -9.64 15.32
CA VAL A 415 18.94 -10.56 16.38
C VAL A 415 19.78 -11.72 15.83
N GLN A 416 19.33 -12.34 14.73
CA GLN A 416 20.03 -13.47 14.12
C GLN A 416 21.20 -13.04 13.22
N ARG A 417 21.38 -11.74 13.02
CA ARG A 417 22.38 -11.11 12.16
C ARG A 417 22.37 -11.73 10.74
N TYR A 418 21.17 -11.91 10.18
CA TYR A 418 20.94 -12.52 8.87
C TYR A 418 19.98 -11.65 8.04
N PRO A 419 20.32 -11.32 6.77
CA PRO A 419 21.53 -11.71 6.04
C PRO A 419 22.81 -10.99 6.50
N TYR A 420 22.69 -9.97 7.34
CA TYR A 420 23.81 -9.26 7.95
C TYR A 420 23.43 -8.70 9.34
N GLY A 421 24.43 -8.17 10.06
CA GLY A 421 24.23 -7.58 11.40
C GLY A 421 23.76 -6.13 11.37
N VAL A 422 22.94 -5.77 12.35
CA VAL A 422 22.55 -4.39 12.65
C VAL A 422 23.52 -3.80 13.67
N ASP A 423 23.94 -2.56 13.43
CA ASP A 423 24.88 -1.80 14.27
C ASP A 423 24.16 -0.69 15.05
N ILE A 424 23.11 -0.09 14.46
CA ILE A 424 22.25 0.92 15.08
C ILE A 424 20.80 0.61 14.71
N LEU A 425 19.96 0.34 15.70
CA LEU A 425 18.52 0.24 15.53
C LEU A 425 17.86 1.48 16.13
N MET A 426 17.06 2.18 15.34
CA MET A 426 16.28 3.32 15.78
C MET A 426 14.79 3.03 15.63
N TRP A 427 14.07 3.04 16.74
CA TRP A 427 12.61 3.02 16.75
C TRP A 427 12.06 4.44 16.70
N HIS A 428 11.04 4.66 15.88
CA HIS A 428 10.29 5.91 15.87
C HIS A 428 8.80 5.65 16.05
N LYS A 429 8.26 5.99 17.22
CA LYS A 429 6.86 5.71 17.62
C LYS A 429 6.45 4.27 17.29
N ALA A 430 7.38 3.35 17.51
CA ALA A 430 7.30 1.96 17.14
C ALA A 430 7.20 1.12 18.42
N THR A 431 6.26 0.19 18.43
CA THR A 431 5.99 -0.71 19.58
C THR A 431 6.01 -2.18 19.15
N PRO A 432 7.06 -2.65 18.44
CA PRO A 432 7.07 -4.01 17.88
C PRO A 432 7.00 -5.12 18.94
N ILE A 433 7.41 -4.88 20.19
CA ILE A 433 7.32 -5.88 21.27
C ILE A 433 5.85 -6.17 21.62
N TYR A 434 4.97 -5.18 21.52
CA TYR A 434 3.53 -5.35 21.75
C TYR A 434 2.75 -5.64 20.46
N SER A 435 3.05 -4.93 19.36
CA SER A 435 2.25 -4.97 18.14
C SER A 435 2.53 -6.18 17.24
N VAL A 436 3.76 -6.69 17.24
CA VAL A 436 4.16 -7.78 16.36
C VAL A 436 4.01 -9.13 17.07
N PRO A 437 3.31 -10.12 16.47
CA PRO A 437 3.18 -11.44 17.05
C PRO A 437 4.53 -12.05 17.45
N SER A 438 4.58 -12.64 18.65
CA SER A 438 5.73 -13.34 19.23
C SER A 438 6.95 -12.49 19.59
N GLN A 439 6.99 -11.19 19.29
CA GLN A 439 8.15 -10.35 19.62
C GLN A 439 8.15 -9.86 21.09
N GLY A 440 7.04 -10.04 21.81
CA GLY A 440 6.92 -9.80 23.24
C GLY A 440 7.50 -10.89 24.15
N ASN A 441 8.09 -11.96 23.60
CA ASN A 441 8.63 -13.06 24.41
C ASN A 441 9.88 -12.61 25.21
N PRO A 442 9.97 -12.91 26.52
CA PRO A 442 11.14 -12.60 27.35
C PRO A 442 12.50 -12.98 26.74
N GLU A 443 12.62 -14.15 26.13
CA GLU A 443 13.88 -14.60 25.49
C GLU A 443 14.26 -13.71 24.31
N PHE A 444 13.27 -13.27 23.53
CA PHE A 444 13.49 -12.40 22.39
C PHE A 444 13.86 -10.98 22.84
N ILE A 445 13.22 -10.48 23.90
CA ILE A 445 13.55 -9.20 24.53
C ILE A 445 15.01 -9.20 25.04
N GLU A 446 15.44 -10.26 25.74
CA GLU A 446 16.84 -10.37 26.17
C GLU A 446 17.81 -10.46 24.98
N ALA A 447 17.40 -11.12 23.89
CA ALA A 447 18.21 -11.16 22.68
C ALA A 447 18.34 -9.78 21.99
N ILE A 448 17.30 -8.95 22.02
CA ILE A 448 17.33 -7.56 21.51
C ILE A 448 18.24 -6.69 22.37
N LYS A 449 18.13 -6.80 23.71
CA LYS A 449 18.95 -6.04 24.67
C LYS A 449 20.43 -6.40 24.64
N ASN A 450 20.79 -7.54 24.04
CA ASN A 450 22.16 -7.99 24.00
C ASN A 450 22.98 -7.17 22.98
N PRO A 451 24.00 -6.40 23.41
CA PRO A 451 24.79 -5.55 22.52
C PRO A 451 25.62 -6.32 21.49
N LYS A 452 25.77 -7.66 21.63
CA LYS A 452 26.35 -8.52 20.58
C LYS A 452 25.44 -8.65 19.36
N ASN A 453 24.13 -8.54 19.58
CA ASN A 453 23.13 -8.64 18.52
C ASN A 453 22.83 -7.25 17.95
N ILE A 454 22.47 -6.30 18.82
CA ILE A 454 22.13 -4.91 18.47
C ILE A 454 22.97 -3.97 19.35
N PRO A 455 24.10 -3.43 18.84
CA PRO A 455 25.05 -2.66 19.65
C PRO A 455 24.54 -1.31 20.18
N LEU A 456 23.56 -0.70 19.50
CA LEU A 456 22.98 0.58 19.89
C LEU A 456 21.51 0.61 19.51
N LEU A 457 20.65 0.79 20.51
CA LEU A 457 19.21 0.91 20.40
C LEU A 457 18.76 2.31 20.82
N ILE A 458 18.10 3.03 19.91
CA ILE A 458 17.56 4.37 20.16
C ILE A 458 16.06 4.33 19.94
N ALA A 459 15.27 4.95 20.81
CA ALA A 459 13.85 5.17 20.59
C ALA A 459 13.55 6.66 20.49
N SER A 460 12.63 7.04 19.61
CA SER A 460 12.04 8.36 19.50
C SER A 460 10.54 8.22 19.67
N ASP A 461 10.00 8.77 20.75
CA ASP A 461 8.61 8.50 21.14
C ASP A 461 7.99 9.68 21.90
N ILE A 462 6.66 9.76 21.89
CA ILE A 462 5.91 10.79 22.63
C ILE A 462 5.74 10.40 24.11
N VAL A 463 5.88 9.12 24.42
CA VAL A 463 5.84 8.56 25.78
C VAL A 463 6.81 7.38 25.87
N VAL A 464 7.26 7.03 27.08
CA VAL A 464 7.97 5.78 27.31
C VAL A 464 6.95 4.64 27.34
N GLY A 465 7.04 3.72 26.38
CA GLY A 465 6.13 2.59 26.20
C GLY A 465 6.80 1.24 26.41
N ASP A 466 6.03 0.16 26.18
CA ASP A 466 6.46 -1.24 26.35
C ASP A 466 7.72 -1.63 25.56
N THR A 467 8.01 -0.90 24.48
CA THR A 467 9.14 -1.19 23.62
C THR A 467 10.29 -0.22 23.86
N SER A 468 9.98 1.09 23.90
CA SER A 468 11.00 2.12 24.06
C SER A 468 11.70 2.08 25.42
N MET A 469 11.09 1.48 26.46
CA MET A 469 11.74 1.27 27.76
C MET A 469 13.00 0.40 27.72
N TYR A 470 13.23 -0.36 26.64
CA TYR A 470 14.42 -1.19 26.47
C TYR A 470 15.53 -0.51 25.66
N ALA A 471 15.32 0.72 25.17
CA ALA A 471 16.32 1.45 24.40
C ALA A 471 17.44 2.01 25.29
N ASP A 472 18.65 2.11 24.74
CA ASP A 472 19.79 2.75 25.40
C ASP A 472 19.57 4.27 25.55
N TYR A 473 18.89 4.87 24.56
CA TYR A 473 18.51 6.28 24.55
C TYR A 473 17.06 6.44 24.12
N ILE A 474 16.31 7.27 24.86
CA ILE A 474 14.94 7.66 24.51
C ILE A 474 14.94 9.16 24.22
N LEU A 475 14.56 9.51 22.99
CA LEU A 475 14.40 10.87 22.51
C LEU A 475 12.92 11.27 22.62
N PRO A 476 12.57 12.32 23.39
CA PRO A 476 11.22 12.86 23.38
C PRO A 476 10.87 13.34 21.97
N ASP A 477 9.76 12.89 21.43
CA ASP A 477 9.25 13.31 20.12
C ASP A 477 7.92 14.07 20.23
N VAL A 478 7.58 14.77 19.16
CA VAL A 478 6.40 15.62 19.09
C VAL A 478 5.10 14.85 18.93
N SER A 479 4.05 15.27 19.63
CA SER A 479 2.67 14.85 19.35
C SER A 479 2.15 15.44 18.03
N PHE A 480 0.96 15.02 17.58
CA PHE A 480 0.36 15.58 16.37
C PHE A 480 0.03 17.07 16.48
N LEU A 481 -0.05 17.64 17.69
CA LEU A 481 -0.29 19.07 17.90
C LEU A 481 0.99 19.92 17.84
N GLU A 482 2.16 19.27 17.88
CA GLU A 482 3.49 19.92 17.87
C GLU A 482 4.27 19.63 16.57
N SER A 483 3.74 18.75 15.71
CA SER A 483 4.44 18.26 14.52
C SER A 483 4.02 19.01 13.26
N HIS A 484 4.99 19.35 12.42
CA HIS A 484 4.74 19.63 11.00
C HIS A 484 4.46 18.32 10.26
N CYS A 485 3.52 18.32 9.30
CA CYS A 485 3.33 17.20 8.39
C CYS A 485 2.46 17.62 7.19
N HIS A 486 2.76 17.07 6.02
CA HIS A 486 1.90 17.17 4.84
C HIS A 486 1.43 15.77 4.48
N ILE A 487 0.12 15.58 4.33
CA ILE A 487 -0.49 14.28 4.08
C ILE A 487 -1.59 14.45 3.03
N ASP A 488 -1.59 13.57 2.03
CA ASP A 488 -2.61 13.58 0.98
C ASP A 488 -4.01 13.27 1.54
N THR A 489 -5.03 13.66 0.80
CA THR A 489 -6.40 13.27 1.12
C THR A 489 -6.56 11.75 1.02
N TYR A 490 -7.36 11.18 1.91
CA TYR A 490 -7.66 9.75 1.89
C TYR A 490 -8.63 9.40 0.75
N PRO A 491 -8.68 8.14 0.29
CA PRO A 491 -9.49 7.74 -0.87
C PRO A 491 -11.00 8.03 -0.76
N THR A 492 -11.53 8.20 0.45
CA THR A 492 -12.92 8.64 0.68
C THR A 492 -13.19 10.08 0.23
N THR A 493 -12.14 10.86 -0.04
CA THR A 493 -12.22 12.24 -0.52
C THR A 493 -11.96 12.23 -2.02
N LEU A 494 -12.98 12.58 -2.79
CA LEU A 494 -12.93 12.55 -4.26
C LEU A 494 -12.21 13.76 -4.87
N THR A 495 -12.02 14.82 -4.09
CA THR A 495 -11.30 16.02 -4.50
C THR A 495 -9.81 15.87 -4.21
N LYS A 496 -8.98 16.28 -5.18
CA LYS A 496 -7.53 16.33 -4.99
C LYS A 496 -7.19 17.33 -3.88
N GLY A 497 -6.28 16.95 -2.99
CA GLY A 497 -5.86 17.83 -1.90
C GLY A 497 -4.75 17.24 -1.05
N THR A 498 -4.00 18.12 -0.40
CA THR A 498 -2.98 17.75 0.58
C THR A 498 -3.21 18.58 1.84
N GLY A 499 -3.42 17.91 2.96
CA GLY A 499 -3.57 18.55 4.26
C GLY A 499 -2.21 19.00 4.79
N VAL A 500 -2.17 20.23 5.31
CA VAL A 500 -1.01 20.78 6.03
C VAL A 500 -1.31 20.70 7.52
N ARG A 501 -0.38 20.13 8.27
CA ARG A 501 -0.37 20.17 9.73
C ARG A 501 0.72 21.13 10.18
N TRP A 502 0.32 22.08 11.02
CA TRP A 502 1.17 23.08 11.63
C TRP A 502 1.18 22.89 13.15
N PRO A 503 2.32 23.08 13.84
CA PRO A 503 2.36 23.07 15.30
C PRO A 503 1.49 24.18 15.90
N VAL A 504 0.68 23.84 16.90
CA VAL A 504 -0.20 24.79 17.62
C VAL A 504 0.11 24.86 19.12
N ILE A 505 0.90 23.91 19.63
CA ILE A 505 1.43 23.91 21.00
C ILE A 505 2.89 23.48 20.98
N SER A 506 3.55 23.58 22.13
CA SER A 506 4.91 23.06 22.34
C SER A 506 5.04 22.49 23.75
N LEU A 507 5.21 21.17 23.86
CA LEU A 507 5.25 20.41 25.12
C LEU A 507 6.59 19.71 25.33
N THR A 508 7.25 19.33 24.25
CA THR A 508 8.59 18.72 24.28
C THR A 508 9.60 19.64 24.96
N PRO A 509 10.60 19.10 25.70
CA PRO A 509 11.66 19.92 26.27
C PRO A 509 12.46 20.63 25.18
N LYS A 510 13.21 21.67 25.58
CA LYS A 510 14.12 22.37 24.67
C LYS A 510 15.53 21.80 24.76
N THR A 511 16.21 21.75 23.62
CA THR A 511 17.66 21.55 23.51
C THR A 511 18.40 22.76 24.11
N ALA A 512 19.72 22.64 24.28
CA ALA A 512 20.54 23.73 24.79
C ALA A 512 20.53 25.00 23.90
N ASP A 513 20.22 24.86 22.61
CA ASP A 513 20.08 25.97 21.66
C ASP A 513 18.63 26.47 21.50
N GLY A 514 17.70 25.97 22.32
CA GLY A 514 16.33 26.49 22.41
C GLY A 514 15.32 25.85 21.46
N ARG A 515 15.75 24.95 20.56
CA ARG A 515 14.85 24.15 19.70
C ARG A 515 14.11 23.09 20.52
N HIS A 516 12.92 22.69 20.06
CA HIS A 516 12.17 21.62 20.70
C HIS A 516 12.71 20.24 20.29
N PHE A 517 12.81 19.31 21.22
CA PHE A 517 13.22 17.93 20.91
C PHE A 517 12.23 17.27 19.95
N CYS A 518 12.75 16.68 18.88
CA CYS A 518 12.04 15.74 18.03
C CYS A 518 13.03 14.88 17.23
N MET A 519 12.52 13.87 16.54
CA MET A 519 13.33 13.02 15.66
C MET A 519 14.11 13.85 14.63
N GLU A 520 13.46 14.82 13.97
CA GLU A 520 14.04 15.61 12.89
C GLU A 520 15.26 16.42 13.36
N GLU A 521 15.14 17.13 14.48
CA GLU A 521 16.25 17.90 15.04
C GLU A 521 17.43 17.00 15.41
N PHE A 522 17.15 15.85 16.05
CA PHE A 522 18.19 14.88 16.38
C PHE A 522 18.92 14.39 15.11
N LEU A 523 18.20 14.04 14.06
CA LEU A 523 18.79 13.54 12.82
C LEU A 523 19.59 14.64 12.09
N ILE A 524 19.13 15.89 12.10
CA ILE A 524 19.89 17.04 11.55
C ILE A 524 21.19 17.24 12.32
N ASP A 525 21.14 17.22 13.66
CA ASP A 525 22.32 17.40 14.50
C ASP A 525 23.32 16.27 14.32
N VAL A 526 22.85 15.02 14.21
CA VAL A 526 23.69 13.87 13.88
C VAL A 526 24.36 14.05 12.52
N ALA A 527 23.59 14.40 11.48
CA ALA A 527 24.10 14.59 10.13
C ALA A 527 25.19 15.67 10.09
N LYS A 528 24.94 16.83 10.69
CA LYS A 528 25.91 17.93 10.79
C LYS A 528 27.16 17.51 11.56
N ARG A 529 27.02 16.82 12.69
CA ARG A 529 28.13 16.42 13.57
C ARG A 529 29.05 15.35 12.97
N ILE A 530 28.56 14.58 12.00
CA ILE A 530 29.36 13.57 11.28
C ILE A 530 29.75 14.00 9.87
N GLY A 531 29.36 15.20 9.45
CA GLY A 531 29.70 15.76 8.13
C GLY A 531 28.98 15.08 6.97
N MET A 532 27.71 14.70 7.15
CA MET A 532 26.87 14.21 6.05
C MET A 532 26.53 15.36 5.09
N PRO A 533 26.52 15.12 3.76
CA PRO A 533 26.07 16.11 2.79
C PRO A 533 24.56 16.34 2.87
N GLY A 534 24.07 17.44 2.29
CA GLY A 534 22.64 17.77 2.27
C GLY A 534 22.09 18.27 3.60
N TYR A 535 22.95 18.72 4.53
CA TYR A 535 22.58 19.35 5.80
C TYR A 535 23.50 20.56 6.07
N GLY A 536 23.05 21.53 6.86
CA GLY A 536 23.76 22.80 7.07
C GLY A 536 23.47 23.85 6.00
N GLU A 537 24.40 24.79 5.77
CA GLU A 537 24.20 25.95 4.87
C GLU A 537 23.92 25.59 3.41
N LYS A 538 24.34 24.40 2.96
CA LYS A 538 24.10 23.88 1.61
C LYS A 538 23.24 22.62 1.66
N GLY A 539 22.07 22.75 2.27
CA GLY A 539 21.22 21.62 2.61
C GLY A 539 20.25 21.21 1.50
N ILE A 540 19.48 22.16 0.99
CA ILE A 540 18.32 21.91 0.11
C ILE A 540 18.50 22.67 -1.20
N PRO A 541 18.63 21.98 -2.36
CA PRO A 541 18.66 22.63 -3.65
C PRO A 541 17.26 23.11 -4.07
N ASP A 542 17.20 24.26 -4.73
CA ASP A 542 16.03 24.75 -5.45
C ASP A 542 16.07 24.40 -6.95
N ALA A 543 14.98 24.68 -7.66
CA ALA A 543 14.83 24.40 -9.08
C ALA A 543 15.84 25.16 -9.98
N SER A 544 16.49 26.21 -9.47
CA SER A 544 17.56 26.94 -10.16
C SER A 544 18.96 26.39 -9.88
N GLY A 545 19.08 25.39 -9.00
CA GLY A 545 20.35 24.83 -8.54
C GLY A 545 21.01 25.60 -7.39
N LYS A 546 20.34 26.63 -6.84
CA LYS A 546 20.81 27.33 -5.63
C LYS A 546 20.53 26.48 -4.40
N PHE A 547 21.48 26.44 -3.48
CA PHE A 547 21.34 25.74 -2.21
C PHE A 547 20.85 26.65 -1.10
N TRP A 548 19.98 26.10 -0.26
CA TRP A 548 19.39 26.76 0.90
C TRP A 548 19.80 26.04 2.20
N PRO A 549 19.83 26.76 3.33
CA PRO A 549 20.12 26.16 4.62
C PRO A 549 19.13 25.06 5.02
N PHE A 550 19.66 24.06 5.72
CA PHE A 550 18.91 23.01 6.41
C PHE A 550 19.57 22.72 7.76
N ASN A 551 19.27 23.59 8.72
CA ASN A 551 19.83 23.61 10.06
C ASN A 551 18.82 23.19 11.14
N GLN A 552 17.53 23.24 10.84
CA GLN A 552 16.43 22.87 11.72
C GLN A 552 15.26 22.30 10.88
N ARG A 553 14.28 21.66 11.52
CA ARG A 553 13.17 21.01 10.81
C ARG A 553 12.30 22.01 10.04
N GLU A 554 12.15 23.25 10.54
CA GLU A 554 11.35 24.30 9.90
C GLU A 554 11.90 24.64 8.50
N ASP A 555 13.22 24.57 8.31
CA ASP A 555 13.86 24.81 7.01
C ASP A 555 13.37 23.84 5.93
N TYR A 556 13.00 22.62 6.34
CA TYR A 556 12.46 21.57 5.47
C TYR A 556 10.96 21.75 5.26
N TYR A 557 10.19 21.91 6.35
CA TYR A 557 8.72 21.91 6.28
C TYR A 557 8.15 23.19 5.65
N VAL A 558 8.78 24.36 5.84
CA VAL A 558 8.39 25.59 5.14
C VAL A 558 8.56 25.43 3.64
N LYS A 559 9.66 24.81 3.18
CA LYS A 559 9.89 24.54 1.75
C LYS A 559 8.93 23.49 1.19
N ALA A 560 8.53 22.50 2.01
CA ALA A 560 7.47 21.56 1.62
C ALA A 560 6.13 22.26 1.42
N THR A 561 5.78 23.20 2.32
CA THR A 561 4.59 24.05 2.16
C THR A 561 4.70 24.95 0.93
N ALA A 562 5.88 25.52 0.65
CA ALA A 562 6.09 26.31 -0.57
C ALA A 562 5.92 25.47 -1.83
N ASN A 563 6.46 24.25 -1.87
CA ASN A 563 6.21 23.32 -2.98
C ASN A 563 4.72 23.07 -3.19
N LEU A 564 3.96 22.88 -2.10
CA LEU A 564 2.52 22.68 -2.15
C LEU A 564 1.78 23.93 -2.68
N ALA A 565 2.09 25.11 -2.15
CA ALA A 565 1.44 26.37 -2.53
C ALA A 565 1.63 26.71 -4.01
N PHE A 566 2.79 26.34 -4.58
CA PHE A 566 3.13 26.54 -5.99
C PHE A 566 3.00 25.26 -6.83
N ALA A 567 2.37 24.22 -6.30
CA ALA A 567 2.16 22.98 -7.03
C ALA A 567 1.25 23.26 -8.22
N LYS A 568 1.76 23.09 -9.45
CA LYS A 568 0.96 23.27 -10.66
C LYS A 568 -0.18 22.25 -10.68
N GLY A 569 -1.42 22.73 -10.57
CA GLY A 569 -2.65 21.95 -10.70
C GLY A 569 -3.08 21.73 -12.16
N VAL A 570 -4.31 21.23 -12.32
CA VAL A 570 -5.07 21.34 -13.58
C VAL A 570 -5.20 22.83 -13.91
N GLY A 571 -5.23 23.22 -15.19
CA GLY A 571 -5.22 24.65 -15.58
C GLY A 571 -6.29 25.47 -14.84
N HIS A 572 -5.88 26.65 -14.32
CA HIS A 572 -6.66 27.66 -13.56
C HIS A 572 -6.75 27.52 -12.02
N ASP A 573 -6.08 26.54 -11.40
CA ASP A 573 -6.10 26.35 -9.93
C ASP A 573 -4.82 26.89 -9.23
N GLU A 574 -4.53 28.19 -9.30
CA GLU A 574 -3.64 28.81 -8.30
C GLU A 574 -4.40 28.94 -6.98
N VAL A 575 -3.77 28.59 -5.85
CA VAL A 575 -4.38 28.82 -4.53
C VAL A 575 -4.51 30.34 -4.38
N PRO A 576 -5.73 30.88 -4.15
CA PRO A 576 -5.90 32.32 -4.00
C PRO A 576 -5.11 32.82 -2.79
N GLU A 577 -4.74 34.10 -2.81
CA GLU A 577 -4.19 34.78 -1.64
C GLU A 577 -5.07 34.53 -0.42
N ALA A 578 -4.44 34.20 0.72
CA ALA A 578 -5.16 33.98 1.96
C ALA A 578 -5.97 35.23 2.34
N SER A 579 -7.26 35.04 2.60
CA SER A 579 -8.14 36.10 3.07
C SER A 579 -7.72 36.58 4.47
N ALA A 580 -8.09 37.82 4.83
CA ALA A 580 -7.83 38.34 6.17
C ALA A 580 -8.43 37.45 7.28
N GLN A 581 -9.55 36.79 7.00
CA GLN A 581 -10.17 35.83 7.91
C GLN A 581 -9.34 34.56 8.06
N GLU A 582 -8.84 33.98 6.96
CA GLU A 582 -7.97 32.79 7.01
C GLU A 582 -6.68 33.08 7.75
N ILE A 583 -6.09 34.26 7.53
CA ILE A 583 -4.90 34.73 8.26
C ILE A 583 -5.19 34.84 9.76
N ALA A 584 -6.33 35.45 10.14
CA ALA A 584 -6.71 35.61 11.54
C ALA A 584 -7.03 34.27 12.23
N ILE A 585 -7.73 33.36 11.56
CA ILE A 585 -8.08 32.03 12.11
C ILE A 585 -6.85 31.12 12.21
N SER A 586 -5.88 31.30 11.29
CA SER A 586 -4.65 30.49 11.25
C SER A 586 -3.50 31.10 12.03
N ASP A 587 -3.71 32.24 12.68
CA ASP A 587 -2.70 33.00 13.43
C ASP A 587 -1.44 33.32 12.60
N LEU A 588 -1.64 33.67 11.32
CA LEU A 588 -0.56 33.95 10.35
C LEU A 588 -0.27 35.45 10.19
N ALA A 589 -0.83 36.30 11.04
CA ALA A 589 -0.73 37.76 10.91
C ALA A 589 0.73 38.25 10.94
N ASP A 590 1.57 37.58 11.73
CA ASP A 590 2.98 37.95 11.91
C ASP A 590 3.88 37.43 10.77
N VAL A 591 3.42 36.45 9.97
CA VAL A 591 4.20 35.79 8.90
C VAL A 591 4.20 36.61 7.60
N ARG A 592 3.24 37.53 7.41
CA ARG A 592 3.14 38.32 6.16
C ARG A 592 4.09 39.53 6.11
N ASN A 593 4.75 39.86 7.23
CA ASN A 593 5.57 41.07 7.39
C ASN A 593 7.08 40.82 7.35
N GLU A 594 7.52 39.58 7.13
CA GLU A 594 8.93 39.17 6.86
C GLU A 594 9.06 38.62 5.44
#